data_AF-A0A535NE69-F1
#
_entry.id   AF-A0A535NE69-F1
#
_cell.length_a   1.000
_cell.length_b   1.000
_cell.length_c   1.000
_cell.angle_alpha   90.00
_cell.angle_beta   90.00
_cell.angle_gamma   90.00
#
_symmetry.space_group_name_H-M   'P 1'
#
loop_
_entity.id
_entity.type
_entity.pdbx_description
1 polymer ?
#
loop_
_entity_poly.entity_id
_entity_poly.type
_entity_poly.pdbx_seq_one_letter_code
_entity_poly.pdbx_strand_id
1 'polypeptide(L)'
;MIRQRSPVSTIIAGLMLVEAVTLAMASIVHFGVVIPLGVVTLDDPFAGARIPEAIIAIVVAVAAISLLTGWAGAWWLALLATLFAIAGVLVGISIVLSGTVSRAGDLVYHSSLLVALLLTVGLLATPAARRGSRRSA
;
A
#
# COMPACT_ATOMS: atom_id res chain seq x y z
N MET A 1 28.69 8.44 9.61
CA MET A 1 28.08 7.79 10.79
C MET A 1 26.85 7.01 10.31
N ILE A 2 26.92 5.68 10.19
CA ILE A 2 25.80 4.87 9.69
C ILE A 2 24.80 4.70 10.83
N ARG A 3 23.65 5.38 10.73
CA ARG A 3 22.56 5.27 11.72
C ARG A 3 22.00 3.85 11.67
N GLN A 4 22.15 3.07 12.74
CA GLN A 4 21.53 1.75 12.80
C GLN A 4 20.00 1.90 12.81
N ARG A 5 19.34 1.34 11.78
CA ARG A 5 17.88 1.34 11.63
C ARG A 5 17.28 0.29 12.55
N SER A 6 16.07 0.52 13.05
CA SER A 6 15.39 -0.53 13.83
C SER A 6 14.94 -1.65 12.88
N PRO A 7 15.05 -2.93 13.30
CA PRO A 7 14.57 -4.06 12.49
C PRO A 7 13.08 -3.91 12.18
N VAL A 8 12.30 -3.37 13.12
CA VAL A 8 10.87 -3.06 12.95
C VAL A 8 10.61 -2.09 11.80
N SER A 9 11.41 -1.01 11.67
CA SER A 9 11.25 -0.05 10.57
C SER A 9 11.53 -0.68 9.20
N THR A 10 12.47 -1.62 9.15
CA THR A 10 12.81 -2.34 7.90
C THR A 10 11.69 -3.29 7.50
N ILE A 11 11.11 -3.99 8.48
CA ILE A 11 9.95 -4.88 8.24
C ILE A 11 8.76 -4.06 7.74
N ILE A 12 8.42 -2.95 8.39
CA ILE A 12 7.31 -2.08 7.97
C ILE A 12 7.55 -1.55 6.55
N ALA A 13 8.75 -1.07 6.25
CA ALA A 13 9.06 -0.60 4.90
C ALA A 13 8.96 -1.72 3.85
N GLY A 14 9.35 -2.95 4.19
CA GLY A 14 9.16 -4.11 3.32
C GLY A 14 7.69 -4.40 3.04
N LEU A 15 6.84 -4.38 4.07
CA LEU A 15 5.39 -4.55 3.91
C LEU A 15 4.78 -3.47 3.02
N MET A 16 5.13 -2.19 3.27
CA MET A 16 4.65 -1.07 2.46
C MET A 16 5.12 -1.16 1.00
N LEU A 17 6.33 -1.66 0.74
CA LEU A 17 6.79 -1.89 -0.63
C LEU A 17 5.98 -2.98 -1.33
N VAL A 18 5.63 -4.07 -0.62
CA VAL A 18 4.77 -5.12 -1.17
C VAL A 18 3.38 -4.55 -1.50
N GLU A 19 2.76 -3.81 -0.58
CA GLU A 19 1.47 -3.14 -0.80
C GLU A 19 1.50 -2.18 -2.00
N ALA A 20 2.56 -1.39 -2.12
CA ALA A 20 2.76 -0.48 -3.25
C ALA A 20 2.93 -1.21 -4.58
N VAL A 21 3.69 -2.31 -4.60
CA VAL A 21 3.88 -3.14 -5.80
C VAL A 21 2.57 -3.77 -6.23
N THR A 22 1.77 -4.31 -5.28
CA THR A 22 0.48 -4.90 -5.63
C THR A 22 -0.49 -3.86 -6.17
N LEU A 23 -0.52 -2.64 -5.61
CA LEU A 23 -1.30 -1.51 -6.14
C LEU A 23 -0.85 -1.07 -7.53
N ALA A 24 0.46 -1.02 -7.77
CA ALA A 24 0.99 -0.71 -9.10
C ALA A 24 0.60 -1.78 -10.12
N MET A 25 0.65 -3.06 -9.73
CA MET A 25 0.20 -4.17 -10.60
C MET A 25 -1.30 -4.10 -10.88
N ALA A 26 -2.14 -3.84 -9.87
CA ALA A 26 -3.58 -3.65 -10.05
C ALA A 26 -3.87 -2.49 -11.01
N SER A 27 -3.18 -1.35 -10.82
CA SER A 27 -3.30 -0.20 -11.71
C SER A 27 -2.96 -0.56 -13.16
N ILE A 28 -1.85 -1.28 -13.37
CA ILE A 28 -1.42 -1.77 -14.69
C ILE A 28 -2.49 -2.66 -15.34
N VAL A 29 -3.07 -3.59 -14.58
CA VAL A 29 -4.17 -4.44 -15.07
C VAL A 29 -5.39 -3.58 -15.43
N HIS A 30 -5.75 -2.60 -14.61
CA HIS A 30 -6.83 -1.66 -14.87
C HIS A 30 -6.58 -0.74 -16.08
N PHE A 31 -5.31 -0.52 -16.46
CA PHE A 31 -4.93 0.13 -17.72
C PHE A 31 -5.17 -0.77 -18.96
N GLY A 32 -5.52 -2.04 -18.78
CA GLY A 32 -5.78 -3.01 -19.83
C GLY A 32 -4.58 -3.91 -20.15
N VAL A 33 -3.55 -3.92 -19.30
CA VAL A 33 -2.42 -4.83 -19.46
C VAL A 33 -2.80 -6.20 -18.91
N VAL A 34 -2.81 -7.19 -19.79
CA VAL A 34 -3.08 -8.58 -19.44
C VAL A 34 -1.81 -9.22 -18.85
N ILE A 35 -1.91 -9.77 -17.64
CA ILE A 35 -0.77 -10.43 -16.96
C ILE A 35 -1.04 -11.93 -16.82
N PRO A 36 -0.35 -12.78 -17.62
CA PRO A 36 -0.43 -14.23 -17.45
C PRO A 36 0.42 -14.70 -16.26
N LEU A 37 -0.18 -15.46 -15.34
CA LEU A 37 0.46 -16.07 -14.16
C LEU A 37 0.57 -17.60 -14.29
N GLY A 38 0.65 -18.09 -15.54
CA GLY A 38 0.64 -19.52 -15.85
C GLY A 38 -0.79 -20.06 -15.98
N VAL A 39 -1.38 -20.51 -14.87
CA VAL A 39 -2.73 -21.11 -14.86
C VAL A 39 -3.86 -20.10 -14.65
N VAL A 40 -3.52 -18.87 -14.26
CA VAL A 40 -4.47 -17.76 -14.09
C VAL A 40 -3.99 -16.59 -14.93
N THR A 41 -4.93 -15.85 -15.52
CA THR A 41 -4.65 -14.60 -16.23
C THR A 41 -5.34 -13.47 -15.50
N LEU A 42 -4.60 -12.40 -15.17
CA LEU A 42 -5.17 -11.15 -14.71
C LEU A 42 -5.55 -10.32 -15.93
N ASP A 43 -6.85 -10.18 -16.16
CA ASP A 43 -7.43 -9.37 -17.22
C ASP A 43 -8.65 -8.64 -16.66
N ASP A 44 -8.44 -7.40 -16.26
CA ASP A 44 -9.44 -6.62 -15.54
C ASP A 44 -9.34 -5.13 -15.90
N PRO A 45 -9.73 -4.70 -17.11
CA PRO A 45 -9.70 -3.29 -17.45
C PRO A 45 -10.78 -2.52 -16.68
N PHE A 46 -10.39 -1.45 -15.99
CA PHE A 46 -11.30 -0.54 -15.29
C PHE A 46 -10.73 0.88 -15.17
N ALA A 47 -11.24 1.78 -16.02
CA ALA A 47 -10.72 3.15 -16.12
C ALA A 47 -10.88 3.98 -14.82
N GLY A 48 -11.84 3.63 -13.97
CA GLY A 48 -12.12 4.34 -12.72
C GLY A 48 -11.06 4.12 -11.64
N ALA A 49 -10.39 2.96 -11.61
CA ALA A 49 -9.42 2.61 -10.58
C ALA A 49 -7.95 2.83 -11.00
N ARG A 50 -7.65 2.81 -12.29
CA ARG A 50 -6.26 2.84 -12.79
C ARG A 50 -5.42 4.03 -12.29
N ILE A 51 -5.99 5.25 -12.25
CA ILE A 51 -5.28 6.44 -11.78
C ILE A 51 -5.22 6.48 -10.24
N PRO A 52 -6.34 6.33 -9.50
CA PRO A 52 -6.31 6.29 -8.04
C PRO A 52 -5.29 5.28 -7.48
N GLU A 53 -5.26 4.06 -8.00
CA GLU A 53 -4.34 3.04 -7.51
C GLU A 53 -2.87 3.37 -7.78
N ALA A 54 -2.55 3.94 -8.96
CA ALA A 54 -1.19 4.39 -9.26
C ALA A 54 -0.73 5.49 -8.28
N ILE A 55 -1.61 6.44 -7.97
CA ILE A 55 -1.32 7.50 -7.00
C ILE A 55 -1.04 6.90 -5.63
N ILE A 56 -1.90 5.99 -5.15
CA ILE A 56 -1.71 5.35 -3.84
C ILE A 56 -0.41 4.54 -3.84
N ALA A 57 -0.12 3.77 -4.90
CA ALA A 57 1.13 3.01 -5.02
C ALA A 57 2.36 3.90 -4.87
N ILE A 58 2.40 5.04 -5.56
CA ILE A 58 3.52 5.99 -5.48
C ILE A 58 3.64 6.57 -4.07
N VAL A 59 2.53 7.01 -3.47
CA VAL A 59 2.52 7.60 -2.12
C VAL A 59 3.04 6.61 -1.08
N VAL A 60 2.58 5.35 -1.13
CA VAL A 60 3.03 4.29 -0.23
C VAL A 60 4.50 3.93 -0.49
N ALA A 61 4.93 3.84 -1.74
CA ALA A 61 6.33 3.55 -2.09
C ALA A 61 7.29 4.64 -1.60
N VAL A 62 6.95 5.92 -1.79
CA VAL A 62 7.74 7.05 -1.30
C VAL A 62 7.84 7.02 0.23
N ALA A 63 6.73 6.70 0.91
CA ALA A 63 6.72 6.58 2.35
C ALA A 63 7.60 5.40 2.84
N ALA A 64 7.56 4.25 2.17
CA ALA A 64 8.42 3.11 2.45
C ALA A 64 9.90 3.47 2.26
N ILE A 65 10.24 4.15 1.16
CA ILE A 65 11.60 4.64 0.89
C ILE A 65 12.04 5.62 1.99
N SER A 66 11.16 6.49 2.48
CA SER A 66 11.49 7.41 3.57
C SER A 66 11.85 6.70 4.87
N LEU A 67 11.16 5.59 5.20
CA LEU A 67 11.49 4.73 6.34
C LEU A 67 12.84 4.06 6.15
N LEU A 68 13.14 3.62 4.93
CA LEU A 68 14.45 3.09 4.59
C LEU A 68 15.51 4.18 4.72
N THR A 69 15.37 5.36 4.12
CA THR A 69 16.42 6.38 4.17
C THR A 69 16.63 6.99 5.57
N GLY A 70 15.71 6.78 6.51
CA GLY A 70 15.82 7.28 7.88
C GLY A 70 15.52 8.77 7.98
N TRP A 71 14.69 9.30 7.07
CA TRP A 71 14.27 10.69 7.03
C TRP A 71 13.53 11.09 8.33
N ALA A 72 13.74 12.31 8.80
CA ALA A 72 13.25 12.76 10.11
C ALA A 72 11.72 12.68 10.26
N GLY A 73 10.97 12.85 9.17
CA GLY A 73 9.50 12.73 9.12
C GLY A 73 8.98 11.37 8.66
N ALA A 74 9.84 10.37 8.47
CA ALA A 74 9.49 9.12 7.79
C ALA A 74 8.33 8.36 8.44
N TRP A 75 8.27 8.36 9.77
CA TRP A 75 7.16 7.71 10.48
C TRP A 75 5.81 8.38 10.23
N TRP A 76 5.77 9.72 10.24
CA TRP A 76 4.55 10.46 9.94
C TRP A 76 4.11 10.25 8.50
N LEU A 77 5.05 10.30 7.56
CA LEU A 77 4.75 10.05 6.15
C LEU A 77 4.25 8.62 5.95
N ALA A 78 4.87 7.62 6.58
CA ALA A 78 4.41 6.23 6.54
C ALA A 78 2.99 6.08 7.09
N LEU A 79 2.70 6.67 8.26
CA LEU A 79 1.38 6.60 8.85
C LEU A 79 0.33 7.26 7.95
N LEU A 80 0.57 8.48 7.49
CA LEU A 80 -0.39 9.22 6.66
C LEU A 80 -0.59 8.56 5.29
N ALA A 81 0.48 8.07 4.66
CA ALA A 81 0.39 7.32 3.40
C ALA A 81 -0.43 6.04 3.55
N THR A 82 -0.23 5.30 4.64
CA THR A 82 -0.99 4.06 4.91
C THR A 82 -2.46 4.37 5.19
N LEU A 83 -2.76 5.42 5.95
CA LEU A 83 -4.15 5.86 6.18
C LEU A 83 -4.83 6.36 4.90
N PHE A 84 -4.10 7.07 4.05
CA PHE A 84 -4.57 7.49 2.73
C PHE A 84 -4.88 6.27 1.84
N ALA A 85 -4.00 5.26 1.83
CA ALA A 85 -4.23 4.02 1.12
C ALA A 85 -5.47 3.27 1.63
N ILE A 86 -5.67 3.18 2.95
CA ILE A 86 -6.86 2.59 3.55
C ILE A 86 -8.12 3.31 3.06
N ALA A 87 -8.14 4.65 3.08
CA ALA A 87 -9.27 5.41 2.59
C ALA A 87 -9.56 5.13 1.10
N GLY A 88 -8.53 5.09 0.26
CA GLY A 88 -8.66 4.75 -1.16
C GLY A 88 -9.21 3.34 -1.38
N VAL A 89 -8.71 2.34 -0.64
CA VAL A 89 -9.19 0.95 -0.72
C VAL A 89 -10.64 0.84 -0.27
N LEU A 90 -11.04 1.53 0.79
CA LEU A 90 -12.45 1.55 1.24
C LEU A 90 -13.38 2.16 0.18
N VAL A 91 -12.92 3.19 -0.55
CA VAL A 91 -13.65 3.72 -1.70
C VAL A 91 -13.76 2.68 -2.81
N GLY A 92 -12.69 1.96 -3.14
CA GLY A 92 -12.71 0.85 -4.11
C GLY A 92 -13.72 -0.24 -3.72
N ILE A 93 -13.70 -0.69 -2.46
CA ILE A 93 -14.67 -1.66 -1.92
C ILE A 93 -16.11 -1.13 -2.07
N SER A 94 -16.36 0.14 -1.74
CA SER A 94 -17.68 0.75 -1.87
C SER A 94 -18.21 0.70 -3.32
N ILE A 95 -17.35 0.98 -4.30
CA ILE A 95 -17.69 0.93 -5.74
C ILE A 95 -18.01 -0.51 -6.19
N VAL A 96 -17.28 -1.50 -5.68
CA VAL A 96 -17.55 -2.91 -5.98
C VAL A 96 -18.89 -3.35 -5.36
N LEU A 97 -19.13 -2.95 -4.10
CA LEU A 97 -20.35 -3.29 -3.36
C LEU A 97 -21.60 -2.57 -3.88
N SER A 98 -21.47 -1.40 -4.50
CA SER A 98 -22.60 -0.70 -5.14
C SER A 98 -23.11 -1.38 -6.41
N GLY A 99 -22.48 -2.48 -6.84
CA GLY A 99 -22.87 -3.24 -8.03
C GLY A 99 -22.52 -2.54 -9.34
N THR A 100 -21.78 -1.43 -9.29
CA THR A 100 -21.32 -0.69 -10.47
C THR A 100 -20.30 -1.49 -11.27
N VAL A 101 -19.51 -2.31 -10.58
CA VAL A 101 -18.54 -3.26 -11.15
C VAL A 101 -18.56 -4.51 -10.25
N SER A 102 -19.30 -5.56 -10.64
CA SER A 102 -19.33 -6.79 -9.84
C SER A 102 -18.26 -7.77 -10.34
N ARG A 103 -17.08 -7.72 -9.71
CA ARG A 103 -15.97 -8.63 -9.98
C ARG A 103 -15.48 -9.20 -8.65
N ALA A 104 -15.71 -10.49 -8.41
CA ALA A 104 -15.34 -11.14 -7.16
C ALA A 104 -13.82 -11.01 -6.87
N GLY A 105 -13.00 -10.96 -7.93
CA GLY A 105 -11.55 -10.71 -7.84
C GLY A 105 -11.22 -9.37 -7.19
N ASP A 106 -11.86 -8.28 -7.59
CA ASP A 106 -11.63 -6.95 -7.04
C ASP A 106 -11.96 -6.88 -5.55
N LEU A 107 -13.08 -7.49 -5.14
CA LEU A 107 -13.45 -7.50 -3.73
C LEU A 107 -12.43 -8.26 -2.88
N VAL A 108 -11.98 -9.43 -3.35
CA VAL A 108 -10.97 -10.24 -2.66
C VAL A 108 -9.65 -9.48 -2.60
N TYR A 109 -9.23 -8.85 -3.70
CA TYR A 109 -8.01 -8.05 -3.75
C TYR A 109 -8.05 -6.88 -2.75
N HIS A 110 -9.08 -6.04 -2.84
CA HIS A 110 -9.21 -4.87 -1.96
C HIS A 110 -9.34 -5.27 -0.49
N SER A 111 -10.08 -6.35 -0.18
CA SER A 111 -10.22 -6.82 1.21
C SER A 111 -8.89 -7.36 1.75
N SER A 112 -8.13 -8.10 0.93
CA SER A 112 -6.81 -8.61 1.31
C SER A 112 -5.82 -7.48 1.54
N LEU A 113 -5.81 -6.48 0.65
CA LEU A 113 -4.98 -5.30 0.78
C LEU A 113 -5.37 -4.46 2.00
N LEU A 114 -6.67 -4.32 2.30
CA LEU A 114 -7.14 -3.64 3.50
C LEU A 114 -6.61 -4.29 4.77
N VAL A 115 -6.66 -5.62 4.86
CA VAL A 115 -6.09 -6.36 6.00
C VAL A 115 -4.59 -6.10 6.14
N ALA A 116 -3.84 -6.15 5.03
CA ALA A 116 -2.40 -5.85 5.04
C ALA A 116 -2.12 -4.43 5.54
N LEU A 117 -2.83 -3.42 5.01
CA LEU A 117 -2.68 -2.03 5.43
C LEU A 117 -3.03 -1.82 6.91
N LEU A 118 -4.05 -2.49 7.42
CA LEU A 118 -4.42 -2.45 8.85
C LEU A 118 -3.32 -3.05 9.74
N LEU A 119 -2.69 -4.15 9.30
CA LEU A 119 -1.53 -4.72 9.99
C LEU A 119 -0.35 -3.73 9.97
N THR A 120 -0.09 -3.07 8.84
CA THR A 120 0.94 -2.05 8.69
C THR A 120 0.71 -0.86 9.64
N VAL A 121 -0.53 -0.35 9.74
CA VAL A 121 -0.90 0.68 10.73
C VAL A 121 -0.70 0.18 12.16
N GLY A 122 -1.11 -1.06 12.47
CA GLY A 122 -0.92 -1.68 13.78
C GLY A 122 0.55 -1.73 14.18
N LEU A 123 1.43 -2.11 13.25
CA LEU A 123 2.88 -2.12 13.46
C LEU A 123 3.44 -0.70 13.64
N LEU A 124 3.00 0.26 12.83
CA LEU A 124 3.37 1.68 12.95
C LEU A 124 2.93 2.31 14.28
N ALA A 125 1.82 1.84 14.85
CA ALA A 125 1.32 2.31 16.14
C ALA A 125 2.18 1.83 17.33
N THR A 126 3.00 0.79 17.14
CA THR A 126 3.83 0.25 18.23
C THR A 126 4.86 1.27 18.76
N PRO A 127 5.22 1.20 20.05
CA PRO A 127 6.26 2.08 20.62
C PRO A 127 7.62 1.94 19.93
N ALA A 128 7.93 0.75 19.38
CA ALA A 128 9.17 0.50 18.66
C ALA A 128 9.27 1.33 17.36
N ALA A 129 8.18 1.43 16.61
CA ALA A 129 8.11 2.26 15.41
C ALA A 129 8.21 3.76 15.75
N ARG A 130 7.48 4.23 16.77
CA ARG A 130 7.51 5.65 17.20
C ARG A 130 8.87 6.11 17.71
N ARG A 131 9.59 5.25 18.46
CA ARG A 131 10.92 5.57 19.01
C ARG A 131 11.99 5.68 17.91
N GLY A 132 11.86 4.93 16.83
CA GLY A 132 12.74 5.07 15.65
C GLY A 132 12.69 6.48 15.05
N SER A 133 11.51 7.11 15.06
CA SER A 133 11.33 8.48 14.57
C SER A 133 11.91 9.55 15.50
N ARG A 134 11.75 9.40 16.83
CA ARG A 134 12.26 10.40 17.81
C ARG A 134 13.78 10.47 17.89
N ARG A 135 14.47 9.38 17.56
CA ARG A 135 15.93 9.39 17.42
C ARG A 135 16.38 10.05 16.11
N SER A 136 15.42 10.41 15.25
CA SER A 136 15.64 10.93 13.90
C SER A 136 15.53 12.44 13.72
N ALA A 137 14.83 13.11 14.63
CA ALA A 137 14.81 14.55 14.82
C ALA A 137 15.95 14.98 15.75
#